data_AF-A0A2V7H9X4-F1
#
_entry.id   AF-A0A2V7H9X4-F1
#
_cell.length_a   1.000
_cell.length_b   1.000
_cell.length_c   1.000
_cell.angle_alpha   90.00
_cell.angle_beta   90.00
_cell.angle_gamma   90.00
#
_symmetry.space_group_name_H-M   'P 1'
#
loop_
_entity.id
_entity.type
_entity.pdbx_description
1 polymer ?
#
loop_
_entity_poly.entity_id
_entity_poly.type
_entity_poly.pdbx_seq_one_letter_code
_entity_poly.pdbx_strand_id
1 'polypeptide(L)' 'MRTVIGMVVVAALGLALAGAAHALEVGDKAPDFTLNGPDGKPVKLTDLTAKGPVVLYTFVAAFTGT' A
#
# COMPACT_ATOMS: atom_id res chain seq x y z
N MET A 1 31.65 12.38 -18.61
CA MET A 1 32.03 11.49 -17.48
C MET A 1 31.55 12.02 -16.13
N ARG A 2 31.97 13.22 -15.68
CA ARG A 2 31.63 13.77 -14.34
C ARG A 2 30.14 13.93 -14.06
N THR A 3 29.37 14.37 -15.06
CA THR A 3 27.91 14.55 -14.98
C THR A 3 27.14 13.22 -14.92
N VAL A 4 27.62 12.21 -15.65
CA VAL A 4 27.03 10.86 -15.65
C VAL A 4 27.23 10.18 -14.29
N ILE A 5 28.43 10.31 -13.70
CA ILE A 5 28.71 9.79 -12.36
C ILE A 5 27.83 10.48 -11.30
N GLY A 6 27.63 11.80 -11.43
CA GLY A 6 26.71 12.54 -10.54
C GLY A 6 25.27 12.03 -10.60
N MET A 7 24.73 11.77 -11.80
CA MET A 7 23.38 11.19 -11.95
C MET A 7 23.26 9.80 -11.35
N VAL A 8 24.26 8.94 -11.55
CA VAL A 8 24.26 7.57 -11.01
C VAL A 8 24.27 7.60 -9.47
N VAL A 9 25.05 8.49 -8.86
CA VAL A 9 25.10 8.64 -7.40
C VAL A 9 23.76 9.15 -6.84
N VAL A 10 23.13 10.13 -7.50
CA VAL A 10 21.81 10.65 -7.07
C VAL A 10 20.71 9.58 -7.19
N ALA A 11 20.70 8.81 -8.27
CA ALA A 11 19.74 7.72 -8.45
C ALA A 11 19.94 6.60 -7.41
N ALA A 12 21.19 6.22 -7.13
CA ALA A 12 21.51 5.21 -6.12
C ALA A 12 21.12 5.66 -4.70
N LEU A 13 21.35 6.93 -4.36
CA LEU A 13 20.87 7.51 -3.09
C LEU A 13 19.35 7.51 -3.00
N GLY A 14 18.65 7.91 -4.07
CA GLY A 14 17.18 7.90 -4.11
C GLY A 14 16.58 6.50 -3.88
N LEU A 15 17.21 5.46 -4.43
CA LEU A 15 16.83 4.06 -4.21
C LEU A 15 17.14 3.58 -2.79
N ALA A 16 18.25 4.01 -2.19
CA ALA A 16 18.61 3.66 -0.82
C ALA A 16 17.70 4.32 0.24
N LEU A 17 17.09 5.47 -0.12
CA LEU A 17 16.15 6.22 0.71
C LEU A 17 14.67 5.81 0.49
N ALA A 18 14.39 4.91 -0.45
CA ALA A 18 13.07 4.30 -0.58
C ALA A 18 12.87 3.35 0.61
N GLY A 19 12.33 3.90 1.70
CA GLY A 19 12.04 3.13 2.92
C GLY A 19 11.17 1.91 2.61
N ALA A 20 11.46 0.80 3.29
CA ALA A 20 10.64 -0.40 3.22
C ALA A 20 9.21 -0.07 3.68
N ALA A 21 8.21 -0.62 2.98
CA ALA A 21 6.84 -0.57 3.48
C ALA A 21 6.79 -1.35 4.80
N HIS A 22 6.66 -0.65 5.91
CA HIS A 22 6.53 -1.26 7.23
C HIS A 22 5.14 -1.89 7.37
N ALA A 23 5.09 -3.11 7.89
CA ALA A 23 3.82 -3.72 8.27
C ALA A 23 3.21 -2.94 9.44
N LEU A 24 1.87 -2.82 9.44
CA LEU A 24 1.15 -2.24 10.56
C LEU A 24 1.29 -3.12 11.80
N GLU A 25 1.45 -2.50 12.97
CA GLU A 25 1.49 -3.18 14.26
C GLU A 25 0.10 -3.17 14.93
N VAL A 26 -0.08 -4.01 15.95
CA VAL A 26 -1.33 -4.02 16.73
C VAL A 26 -1.46 -2.70 17.49
N GLY A 27 -2.61 -2.05 17.32
CA GLY A 27 -2.89 -0.75 17.94
C GLY A 27 -2.69 0.43 16.97
N ASP A 28 -1.99 0.22 15.86
CA ASP A 28 -1.91 1.21 14.79
C ASP A 28 -3.28 1.46 14.20
N LYS A 29 -3.56 2.73 13.91
CA LYS A 29 -4.76 3.11 13.17
C LYS A 29 -4.63 2.60 11.73
N ALA A 30 -5.58 1.78 11.30
CA ALA A 30 -5.66 1.34 9.91
C ALA A 30 -5.70 2.56 8.95
N PRO A 31 -4.81 2.62 7.94
CA PRO A 31 -4.85 3.65 6.92
C PRO A 31 -6.20 3.63 6.19
N ASP A 32 -6.75 4.81 5.94
CA ASP A 32 -7.97 4.91 5.15
C ASP A 32 -7.67 4.63 3.66
N PHE A 33 -8.58 3.92 3.01
CA PHE A 33 -8.49 3.62 1.59
C PHE A 33 -9.88 3.50 0.98
N THR A 34 -9.92 3.64 -0.34
CA THR A 34 -11.10 3.41 -1.17
C THR A 34 -10.77 2.38 -2.23
N LEU A 35 -11.57 1.32 -2.31
CA LEU A 35 -11.47 0.28 -3.34
C LEU A 35 -12.80 0.16 -4.08
N ASN A 36 -12.74 -0.27 -5.34
CA ASN A 36 -13.97 -0.63 -6.06
C ASN A 36 -14.44 -2.00 -5.59
N GLY A 37 -15.71 -2.09 -5.21
CA GLY A 37 -16.38 -3.34 -4.92
C GLY A 37 -16.61 -4.19 -6.18
N PRO A 38 -17.15 -5.42 -6.03
CA PRO A 38 -17.47 -6.30 -7.16
C PRO A 38 -18.48 -5.70 -8.15
N ASP A 39 -19.30 -4.75 -7.70
CA ASP A 39 -20.25 -3.99 -8.51
C ASP A 39 -19.63 -2.73 -9.15
N GLY A 40 -18.32 -2.53 -9.00
CA GLY A 40 -17.59 -1.37 -9.50
C GLY A 40 -17.80 -0.09 -8.67
N LYS A 41 -18.58 -0.13 -7.59
CA LYS A 41 -18.82 1.06 -6.76
C LYS A 41 -17.68 1.27 -5.77
N PRO A 42 -17.29 2.52 -5.49
CA PRO A 42 -16.27 2.82 -4.49
C PRO A 42 -16.78 2.48 -3.08
N VAL A 43 -15.93 1.83 -2.31
CA VAL A 43 -16.14 1.50 -0.89
C VAL A 43 -14.97 2.03 -0.10
N LYS A 44 -15.26 2.83 0.93
CA LYS A 44 -14.27 3.48 1.79
C LYS A 44 -14.20 2.82 3.17
N LEU A 45 -12.99 2.57 3.67
CA LEU A 45 -12.80 1.90 4.97
C LEU A 45 -13.46 2.66 6.12
N THR A 46 -13.38 4.00 6.13
CA THR A 46 -14.02 4.82 7.18
C THR A 46 -15.53 4.63 7.25
N ASP A 47 -16.19 4.40 6.12
CA ASP A 47 -17.64 4.29 6.06
C ASP A 47 -18.13 2.94 6.59
N LEU A 48 -17.28 1.90 6.47
CA LEU A 48 -17.51 0.58 7.05
C LEU A 48 -17.23 0.58 8.55
N THR A 49 -16.10 1.15 8.97
CA THR A 49 -15.72 1.22 10.39
C THR A 49 -16.65 2.11 11.22
N ALA A 50 -17.28 3.12 10.61
CA ALA A 50 -18.35 3.89 11.25
C ALA A 50 -19.60 3.06 11.58
N LYS A 51 -19.80 1.92 10.92
CA LYS A 51 -20.95 1.01 11.13
C LYS A 51 -20.63 -0.13 12.09
N GLY A 52 -19.36 -0.37 12.41
CA GLY A 52 -18.94 -1.45 13.29
C GLY A 52 -17.54 -1.98 12.98
N PRO A 53 -17.11 -3.05 13.66
CA PRO A 53 -15.81 -3.67 13.42
C PRO A 53 -15.73 -4.26 12.02
N VAL A 54 -14.54 -4.19 11.41
CA VAL A 54 -14.26 -4.69 10.05
C VAL A 54 -13.10 -5.68 10.11
N VAL A 55 -13.25 -6.83 9.46
CA VAL A 55 -12.17 -7.80 9.25
C VAL A 55 -11.63 -7.62 7.83
N LEU A 56 -10.34 -7.36 7.71
CA LEU A 56 -9.65 -7.30 6.41
C LEU A 56 -8.94 -8.63 6.16
N TYR A 57 -9.18 -9.19 4.97
CA TYR A 57 -8.44 -10.34 4.46
C TYR A 57 -8.04 -10.06 3.02
N THR A 58 -6.87 -10.55 2.62
CA THR A 58 -6.32 -10.39 1.28
C THR A 58 -5.94 -11.74 0.70
N PHE A 59 -5.97 -11.86 -0.62
CA PHE A 59 -5.47 -13.01 -1.37
C PHE A 59 -4.60 -12.49 -2.53
N VAL A 60 -3.71 -13.33 -3.05
CA VAL A 60 -2.68 -12.89 -4.01
C VAL A 60 -3.31 -12.49 -5.35
N ALA A 61 -4.14 -13.35 -5.93
CA ALA A 61 -4.76 -13.11 -7.22
C ALA A 61 -6.00 -13.99 -7.43
N ALA A 62 -6.98 -13.44 -8.14
CA ALA A 62 -8.19 -14.17 -8.51
C ALA A 62 -7.86 -15.28 -9.51
N PHE A 63 -8.60 -16.40 -9.43
CA PHE A 63 -8.45 -17.55 -10.34
C PHE A 63 -7.06 -18.21 -10.31
N THR A 64 -6.35 -18.13 -9.18
CA THR A 64 -5.07 -18.82 -8.97
C THR A 64 -5.18 -19.83 -7.83
N GLY A 65 -4.42 -20.92 -7.92
CA GLY A 65 -4.33 -21.95 -6.85
C GLY A 65 -3.22 -21.67 -5.85
N THR A 66 -2.96 -20.38 -5.56
CA THR A 66 -1.94 -19.96 -4.59
C THR A 66 -2.41 -20.14 -3.16
#